data_AF-A0A937S8T3-F1
#
_entry.id   AF-A0A937S8T3-F1
#
_cell.length_a   1.000
_cell.length_b   1.000
_cell.length_c   1.000
_cell.angle_alpha   90.00
_cell.angle_beta   90.00
_cell.angle_gamma   90.00
#
_symmetry.space_group_name_H-M   'P 1'
#
loop_
_entity.id
_entity.type
_entity.pdbx_description
1 polymer ?
#
loop_
_entity_poly.entity_id
_entity_poly.type
_entity_poly.pdbx_seq_one_letter_code
_entity_poly.pdbx_strand_id
1 'polypeptide(L)'
;MEERKDPAMRNQRSFSLEFKRHVVEELLSGESRPAQLCRRHNISPSILYHWKKQYSRGKFNNEPTEEGALKDRIEKLERLVGRLTLENEFLKRGLQHSLSQSQRNGKSLPRINISSGISGEDAD
;
A
#
# COMPACT_ATOMS: atom_id res chain seq x y z
N MET A 1 -14.84 -45.47 -15.35
CA MET A 1 -15.27 -44.62 -14.23
C MET A 1 -14.09 -44.51 -13.31
N GLU A 2 -13.39 -43.39 -13.33
CA GLU A 2 -12.17 -43.20 -12.56
C GLU A 2 -12.51 -42.38 -11.32
N GLU A 3 -12.42 -43.05 -10.17
CA GLU A 3 -12.83 -42.57 -8.86
C GLU A 3 -11.89 -41.44 -8.43
N ARG A 4 -12.40 -40.20 -8.43
CA ARG A 4 -11.63 -39.04 -7.99
C ARG A 4 -11.48 -39.10 -6.48
N LYS A 5 -10.26 -39.41 -6.03
CA LYS A 5 -9.85 -39.36 -4.64
C LYS A 5 -9.84 -37.91 -4.16
N ASP A 6 -10.79 -37.56 -3.30
CA ASP A 6 -10.88 -36.22 -2.69
C ASP A 6 -9.59 -35.86 -1.95
N PRO A 7 -9.06 -34.63 -2.10
CA PRO A 7 -7.84 -34.23 -1.41
C PRO A 7 -8.13 -34.17 0.09
N ALA A 8 -7.61 -35.16 0.82
CA ALA A 8 -7.66 -35.23 2.27
C ALA A 8 -7.30 -33.86 2.87
N MET A 9 -8.26 -33.25 3.58
CA MET A 9 -8.07 -31.99 4.29
C MET A 9 -6.84 -32.14 5.20
N ARG A 10 -5.76 -31.42 4.85
CA ARG A 10 -4.54 -31.35 5.66
C ARG A 10 -4.96 -30.89 7.05
N ASN A 11 -4.91 -31.79 8.02
CA ASN A 11 -5.26 -31.52 9.41
C ASN A 11 -4.23 -30.52 9.96
N GLN A 12 -4.54 -29.22 9.85
CA GLN A 12 -3.65 -28.16 10.32
C GLN A 12 -3.69 -28.17 11.84
N ARG A 13 -2.54 -28.47 12.46
CA ARG A 13 -2.37 -28.35 13.90
C ARG A 13 -2.68 -26.91 14.32
N SER A 14 -3.75 -26.71 15.07
CA SER A 14 -4.10 -25.44 15.66
C SER A 14 -3.46 -25.30 17.04
N PHE A 15 -3.09 -24.07 17.39
CA PHE A 15 -2.53 -23.73 18.70
C PHE A 15 -3.38 -22.62 19.31
N SER A 16 -3.69 -22.73 20.60
CA SER A 16 -4.43 -21.71 21.34
C SER A 16 -3.64 -20.40 21.40
N LEU A 17 -4.35 -19.27 21.56
CA LEU A 17 -3.70 -17.96 21.70
C LEU A 17 -2.79 -17.91 22.94
N GLU A 18 -3.27 -18.42 24.08
CA GLU A 18 -2.50 -18.49 25.32
C GLU A 18 -1.19 -19.27 25.14
N PHE A 19 -1.23 -20.40 24.45
CA PHE A 19 -0.03 -21.19 24.16
C PHE A 19 0.97 -20.41 23.30
N LYS A 20 0.49 -19.77 22.22
CA LYS A 20 1.35 -18.94 21.37
C LYS A 20 1.98 -17.79 22.14
N ARG A 21 1.21 -17.14 23.02
CA ARG A 21 1.68 -16.03 23.85
C ARG A 21 2.79 -16.50 24.78
N HIS A 22 2.55 -17.56 25.54
CA HIS A 22 3.51 -18.12 26.48
C HIS A 22 4.85 -18.49 25.81
N VAL A 23 4.79 -19.18 24.67
CA VAL A 23 5.99 -19.57 23.91
C VAL A 23 6.78 -18.36 23.42
N VAL A 24 6.10 -17.28 23.02
CA VAL A 24 6.78 -16.05 22.60
C VAL A 24 7.35 -15.28 23.81
N GLU A 25 6.66 -15.26 24.93
CA GLU A 25 7.15 -14.64 26.16
C GLU A 25 8.43 -15.33 26.67
N GLU A 26 8.49 -16.66 26.67
CA GLU A 26 9.70 -17.42 27.00
C GLU A 26 10.84 -17.17 25.99
N LEU A 27 10.50 -16.97 24.71
CA LEU A 27 11.48 -16.57 23.70
C LEU A 27 12.04 -15.16 23.97
N LEU A 28 11.20 -14.24 24.44
CA LEU A 28 11.57 -12.84 24.72
C LEU A 28 12.30 -12.69 26.06
N SER A 29 12.00 -13.53 27.05
CA SER A 29 12.71 -13.57 28.34
C SER A 29 14.17 -14.01 28.16
N GLY A 30 14.47 -14.75 27.09
CA GLY A 30 15.82 -15.25 26.80
C GLY A 30 16.18 -16.50 27.61
N GLU A 31 15.25 -17.04 28.40
CA GLU A 31 15.45 -18.23 29.24
C GLU A 31 15.72 -19.48 28.41
N SER A 32 15.10 -19.59 27.24
CA SER A 32 15.27 -20.71 26.32
C SER A 32 15.79 -20.25 24.96
N ARG A 33 16.71 -21.03 24.38
CA ARG A 33 17.18 -20.79 23.01
C ARG A 33 16.05 -21.13 22.02
N PRO A 34 15.93 -20.42 20.87
CA PRO A 34 14.86 -20.68 19.89
C PRO A 34 14.79 -22.13 19.43
N ALA A 35 15.95 -22.77 19.19
CA ALA A 35 16.01 -24.17 18.78
C ALA A 35 15.47 -25.15 19.85
N GLN A 36 15.64 -24.81 21.14
CA GLN A 36 15.14 -25.61 22.25
C GLN A 36 13.62 -25.50 22.36
N LEU A 37 13.07 -24.28 22.27
CA LEU A 37 11.62 -24.02 22.20
C LEU A 37 10.97 -24.79 21.04
N CYS A 38 11.58 -24.72 19.85
CA CYS A 38 11.10 -25.44 18.67
C CYS A 38 11.01 -26.96 18.89
N ARG A 39 12.05 -27.57 19.49
CA ARG A 39 12.08 -28.99 19.80
C ARG A 39 11.06 -29.37 20.87
N ARG A 40 11.02 -28.61 21.98
CA ARG A 40 10.13 -28.88 23.14
C ARG A 40 8.66 -28.84 22.75
N HIS A 41 8.26 -27.86 21.94
CA HIS A 41 6.87 -27.67 21.53
C HIS A 41 6.52 -28.35 20.20
N ASN A 42 7.50 -28.99 19.56
CA ASN A 42 7.40 -29.58 18.23
C ASN A 42 6.84 -28.58 17.21
N ILE A 43 7.43 -27.39 17.16
CA ILE A 43 7.08 -26.30 16.23
C ILE A 43 8.27 -25.97 15.34
N SER A 44 8.00 -25.53 14.11
CA SER A 44 9.06 -25.09 13.22
C SER A 44 9.55 -23.68 13.62
N PRO A 45 10.84 -23.35 13.38
CA PRO A 45 11.36 -22.01 13.62
C PRO A 45 10.56 -20.92 12.90
N SER A 46 10.11 -21.17 11.67
CA SER A 46 9.31 -20.21 10.90
C SER A 46 7.99 -19.85 11.60
N ILE A 47 7.33 -20.82 12.23
CA ILE A 47 6.11 -20.59 13.00
C ILE A 47 6.42 -19.77 14.26
N LEU A 48 7.51 -20.08 14.96
CA LEU A 48 7.94 -19.34 16.14
C LEU A 48 8.22 -17.87 15.83
N TYR A 49 8.98 -17.57 14.76
CA TYR A 49 9.24 -16.20 14.33
C TYR A 49 7.98 -15.49 13.81
N HIS A 50 7.08 -16.21 13.16
CA HIS A 50 5.78 -15.67 12.78
C HIS A 50 5.00 -15.24 14.03
N TRP A 51 4.93 -16.08 15.06
CA TRP A 51 4.27 -15.74 16.33
C TRP A 51 4.94 -14.55 17.02
N LYS A 52 6.27 -14.49 17.05
CA LYS A 52 7.00 -13.32 17.58
C LYS A 52 6.59 -12.03 16.87
N LYS A 53 6.47 -12.06 15.54
CA LYS A 53 6.01 -10.91 14.75
C LYS A 53 4.57 -10.52 15.11
N GLN A 54 3.66 -11.49 15.22
CA GLN A 54 2.27 -11.22 15.59
C GLN A 54 2.16 -10.64 17.01
N TYR A 55 2.91 -11.19 17.96
CA TYR A 55 2.99 -10.68 19.33
C TYR A 55 3.48 -9.23 19.37
N SER A 56 4.54 -8.89 18.62
CA SER A 56 5.04 -7.50 18.58
C SER A 56 3.97 -6.49 18.14
N ARG A 57 2.97 -6.93 17.36
CA ARG A 57 1.82 -6.14 16.89
C ARG A 57 0.58 -6.25 17.80
N GLY A 58 0.71 -6.82 18.99
CA GLY A 58 -0.37 -6.96 19.97
C GLY A 58 -1.45 -7.99 19.60
N LYS A 59 -1.15 -8.96 18.73
CA LYS A 59 -2.16 -9.90 18.20
C LYS A 59 -2.52 -11.04 19.16
N PHE A 60 -1.85 -11.16 20.30
CA PHE A 60 -2.11 -12.20 21.30
C PHE A 60 -2.70 -11.61 22.61
N ASN A 61 -3.59 -10.61 22.47
CA ASN A 61 -4.19 -9.88 23.60
C ASN A 61 -3.12 -9.27 24.53
N ASN A 62 -2.04 -8.79 23.93
CA ASN A 62 -0.93 -8.12 24.60
C ASN A 62 -0.79 -6.71 24.03
N GLU A 63 -0.21 -5.80 24.81
CA GLU A 63 0.17 -4.49 24.27
C GLU A 63 1.23 -4.67 23.17
N PRO A 64 1.11 -3.97 22.03
CA PRO A 64 2.15 -3.96 21.01
C PRO A 64 3.48 -3.53 21.61
N THR A 65 4.56 -4.20 21.22
CA THR A 65 5.91 -3.73 21.55
C THR A 65 6.15 -2.39 20.86
N GLU A 66 6.99 -1.53 21.44
CA GLU A 66 7.38 -0.25 20.83
C GLU A 66 7.82 -0.43 19.37
N GLU A 67 8.68 -1.42 19.09
CA GLU A 67 9.08 -1.76 17.73
C GLU A 67 7.90 -2.10 16.79
N GLY A 68 6.90 -2.81 17.29
CA GLY A 68 5.73 -3.19 16.50
C GLY A 68 4.84 -1.99 16.21
N ALA A 69 4.63 -1.14 17.22
CA ALA A 69 3.90 0.11 17.07
C ALA A 69 4.59 1.06 16.06
N LEU A 70 5.92 1.18 16.14
CA LEU A 70 6.74 1.95 15.20
C LEU A 70 6.64 1.38 13.77
N LYS A 71 6.77 0.07 13.59
CA LYS A 71 6.63 -0.58 12.28
C LYS A 71 5.25 -0.32 11.67
N ASP A 72 4.18 -0.44 12.46
CA ASP A 72 2.82 -0.18 11.99
C ASP A 72 2.62 1.31 11.66
N ARG A 73 3.27 2.22 12.39
CA ARG A 73 3.27 3.65 12.06
C ARG A 73 4.02 3.95 10.76
N ILE A 74 5.19 3.35 10.55
CA ILE A 74 5.97 3.46 9.31
C ILE A 74 5.13 2.97 8.12
N GLU A 75 4.54 1.77 8.23
CA GLU A 75 3.70 1.18 7.18
C GLU A 75 2.50 2.08 6.81
N LYS A 76 1.90 2.76 7.79
CA LYS A 76 0.83 3.75 7.57
C LYS A 76 1.34 4.99 6.85
N LEU A 77 2.49 5.52 7.28
CA LEU A 77 3.10 6.71 6.69
C LEU A 77 3.53 6.46 5.24
N GLU A 78 4.17 5.33 4.95
CA GLU A 78 4.57 4.93 3.59
C GLU A 78 3.38 4.89 2.64
N ARG A 79 2.24 4.33 3.08
CA ARG A 79 0.99 4.33 2.30
C ARG A 79 0.46 5.73 2.02
N LEU A 80 0.50 6.62 3.03
CA LEU A 80 0.05 8.00 2.88
C LEU A 80 0.95 8.77 1.92
N VAL A 81 2.27 8.61 2.04
CA VAL A 81 3.24 9.20 1.12
C VAL A 81 2.97 8.74 -0.32
N GLY A 82 2.74 7.44 -0.54
CA GLY A 82 2.38 6.92 -1.85
C GLY A 82 1.11 7.56 -2.42
N ARG A 83 0.04 7.65 -1.62
CA ARG A 83 -1.22 8.30 -2.02
C ARG A 83 -1.02 9.76 -2.41
N LEU A 84 -0.37 10.54 -1.54
CA LEU A 84 -0.13 11.96 -1.76
C LEU A 84 0.78 12.21 -2.97
N THR A 85 1.72 11.30 -3.24
CA THR A 85 2.59 11.38 -4.42
C THR A 85 1.75 11.26 -5.70
N LEU A 86 0.87 10.27 -5.77
CA LEU A 86 -0.02 10.07 -6.93
C LEU A 86 -0.99 11.24 -7.12
N GLU A 87 -1.57 11.75 -6.05
CA GLU A 87 -2.46 12.91 -6.08
C GLU A 87 -1.73 14.17 -6.55
N ASN A 88 -0.52 14.43 -6.05
CA ASN A 88 0.30 15.55 -6.51
C ASN A 88 0.64 15.44 -8.01
N GLU A 89 1.06 14.26 -8.46
CA GLU A 89 1.38 14.04 -9.87
C GLU A 89 0.15 14.24 -10.77
N PHE A 90 -1.02 13.78 -10.33
CA PHE A 90 -2.28 14.00 -11.03
C PHE A 90 -2.62 15.49 -11.14
N LEU A 91 -2.56 16.23 -10.03
CA LEU A 91 -2.87 17.66 -9.98
C LEU A 91 -1.90 18.48 -10.83
N LYS A 92 -0.59 18.20 -10.75
CA LYS A 92 0.43 18.87 -11.57
C LYS A 92 0.18 18.69 -13.06
N ARG A 93 -0.14 17.46 -13.49
CA ARG A 93 -0.49 17.17 -14.89
C ARG A 93 -1.75 17.92 -15.32
N GLY A 94 -2.79 17.90 -14.50
CA GLY A 94 -4.02 18.65 -14.75
C GLY A 94 -3.76 20.15 -14.98
N LEU A 95 -2.97 20.77 -14.10
CA LEU A 95 -2.60 22.18 -14.23
C LEU A 95 -1.79 22.47 -15.50
N GLN A 96 -0.80 21.63 -15.82
CA GLN A 96 -0.02 21.74 -17.04
C GLN A 96 -0.91 21.67 -18.29
N HIS A 97 -1.88 20.75 -18.30
CA HIS A 97 -2.84 20.65 -19.39
C HIS A 97 -3.71 21.91 -19.53
N SER A 98 -4.27 22.43 -18.44
CA SER A 98 -5.10 23.65 -18.46
C SER A 98 -4.31 24.87 -18.94
N LEU A 99 -3.08 25.07 -18.46
CA LEU A 99 -2.20 26.16 -18.89
C LEU A 99 -1.86 26.04 -20.39
N SER A 100 -1.58 24.82 -20.86
CA SER A 100 -1.30 24.58 -22.29
C SER A 100 -2.50 24.85 -23.20
N GLN A 101 -3.74 24.58 -22.74
CA GLN A 101 -4.96 24.89 -23.48
C GLN A 101 -5.21 26.40 -23.56
N SER A 102 -5.00 27.14 -22.46
CA SER A 102 -5.13 28.61 -22.44
C SER A 102 -4.18 29.28 -23.45
N GLN A 103 -2.92 28.84 -23.52
CA GLN A 103 -1.94 29.36 -24.49
C GLN A 103 -2.27 29.03 -25.95
N ARG A 104 -2.98 27.93 -26.22
CA ARG A 104 -3.44 27.57 -27.56
C ARG A 104 -4.64 28.43 -27.99
N ASN A 105 -5.58 28.66 -27.10
CA ASN A 105 -6.78 29.46 -27.40
C ASN A 105 -6.46 30.96 -27.62
N GLY A 106 -5.37 31.48 -27.04
CA GLY A 106 -4.94 32.87 -27.26
C GLY A 106 -4.24 33.16 -28.60
N LYS A 107 -3.89 32.13 -29.39
CA LYS A 107 -3.15 32.30 -30.67
C LYS A 107 -4.04 32.28 -31.91
N SER A 108 -5.33 32.01 -31.77
CA SER A 108 -6.29 32.00 -32.87
C SER A 108 -7.05 33.32 -32.92
N LEU A 109 -6.40 34.40 -33.38
CA LEU A 109 -7.11 35.57 -33.90
C LEU A 109 -7.29 35.37 -35.41
N PRO A 110 -8.51 35.49 -35.96
CA PRO A 110 -8.70 35.48 -37.40
C PRO A 110 -8.01 36.72 -37.96
N ARG A 111 -7.10 36.52 -38.92
CA ARG A 111 -6.47 37.60 -39.66
C ARG A 111 -7.57 38.25 -40.53
N ILE A 112 -8.15 39.35 -40.04
CA ILE A 112 -9.14 40.12 -40.78
C ILE A 112 -8.41 40.76 -41.97
N ASN A 113 -8.63 40.23 -43.17
CA ASN A 113 -8.25 40.92 -44.41
C ASN A 113 -9.25 42.06 -44.62
N ILE A 114 -8.85 43.27 -44.23
CA ILE A 114 -9.57 44.49 -44.58
C ILE A 114 -9.21 44.82 -46.04
N SER A 115 -10.06 44.42 -46.97
CA SER A 115 -10.03 44.87 -48.36
C SER A 115 -10.66 46.26 -48.42
N SER A 116 -9.86 47.32 -48.41
CA SER A 116 -10.33 48.67 -48.72
C SER A 116 -10.54 48.81 -50.24
N GLY A 117 -11.76 48.55 -50.70
CA GLY A 117 -12.24 49.00 -52.01
C GLY A 117 -12.86 50.38 -51.84
N ILE A 118 -12.04 51.41 -52.05
CA ILE A 118 -12.43 52.82 -52.12
C ILE A 118 -13.50 53.02 -53.21
N SER A 119 -14.52 53.82 -52.87
CA SER A 119 -15.63 54.27 -53.70
C SER A 119 -15.20 55.12 -54.91
N GLY A 120 -16.00 55.03 -55.96
CA GLY A 120 -16.25 56.04 -57.01
C GLY A 120 -17.45 55.50 -57.79
N GLU A 121 -18.70 55.84 -57.48
CA GLU A 121 -19.33 57.14 -57.71
C GLU A 121 -19.05 57.64 -59.13
N ASP A 122 -20.00 57.38 -60.03
CA ASP A 122 -20.47 58.37 -60.99
C ASP A 122 -21.87 57.95 -61.47
N ALA A 123 -22.77 58.93 -61.42
CA ALA A 123 -24.15 58.90 -61.88
C ALA A 123 -24.22 59.43 -63.31
N ASP A 124 -24.97 58.75 -64.19
CA ASP A 124 -26.08 59.22 -65.05
C ASP A 124 -26.51 58.09 -66.00
#